data_AF-A0A1M7Y7V6-F1
#
_entry.id   AF-A0A1M7Y7V6-F1
#
_cell.length_a   1.000
_cell.length_b   1.000
_cell.length_c   1.000
_cell.angle_alpha   90.00
_cell.angle_beta   90.00
_cell.angle_gamma   90.00
#
_symmetry.space_group_name_H-M   'P 1'
#
loop_
_entity.id
_entity.type
_entity.pdbx_description
1 polymer ?
#
loop_
_entity_poly.entity_id
_entity_poly.type
_entity_poly.pdbx_seq_one_letter_code
_entity_poly.pdbx_strand_id
1 'polypeptide(L)'
;MENMKNTENTGSVIMDAEEEKKEQSYQKLVSMMKSLECMPPTFSKSEIYSSTANKFSELAGYKDSDEYVTLCKQLARQTNDEVLKKLYESANEKKRRAKSATDYRSAADEFRKAGGFLDSENLANECDRLGSHLEKKGAGKFFLVIGVVILGILAIILTLVTPVVKYNVANVLYKADSYKYALKFYNRAGDYKESKQRIIVCQYNIGLDLEEKDDYLGAKRAFAAAGDYKDSDAKKVNALKQFLKHSEAGTLVKIGKYTWRILAIEDNQVLLIKKNALKKKAFHTTLEDVTWENSTLHQYLNTDFLNDAFSKEEQKNIIHTKVKNSDNATYGTDGGKDTLDFLFLLSIDEAKQYESIFKNFKNNSWLRTPGGNPNSAAFLSEKGLIMDYGYAVTSDEFSAAPAMWFNLD
;
A
#
# COMPACT_ATOMS: atom_id res chain seq x y z
N MET A 1 22.91 -117.60 -83.48
CA MET A 1 23.53 -118.33 -82.35
C MET A 1 24.34 -117.30 -81.59
N GLU A 2 24.15 -117.02 -80.31
CA GLU A 2 23.26 -117.59 -79.31
C GLU A 2 23.13 -116.57 -78.14
N ASN A 3 21.88 -116.24 -77.81
CA ASN A 3 21.26 -115.80 -76.55
C ASN A 3 21.86 -114.71 -75.62
N MET A 4 21.18 -113.56 -75.69
CA MET A 4 20.97 -112.54 -74.63
C MET A 4 19.89 -112.96 -73.62
N LYS A 5 19.91 -112.41 -72.39
CA LYS A 5 18.69 -112.08 -71.63
C LYS A 5 18.87 -110.97 -70.56
N ASN A 6 17.95 -110.00 -70.65
CA ASN A 6 17.52 -108.86 -69.80
C ASN A 6 17.32 -109.18 -68.30
N THR A 7 17.66 -108.35 -67.29
CA THR A 7 17.20 -107.01 -66.79
C THR A 7 15.89 -106.96 -65.99
N GLU A 8 15.95 -106.37 -64.78
CA GLU A 8 15.05 -105.38 -64.12
C GLU A 8 15.61 -105.13 -62.69
N ASN A 9 16.05 -103.95 -62.23
CA ASN A 9 15.55 -102.56 -62.15
C ASN A 9 14.54 -102.28 -61.00
N THR A 10 15.03 -101.64 -59.93
CA THR A 10 14.26 -100.69 -59.11
C THR A 10 15.16 -99.50 -58.78
N GLY A 11 14.96 -98.41 -59.53
CA GLY A 11 15.68 -97.15 -59.40
C GLY A 11 15.04 -96.19 -58.40
N SER A 12 15.89 -95.66 -57.51
CA SER A 12 15.69 -94.44 -56.74
C SER A 12 15.61 -93.23 -57.68
N VAL A 13 14.50 -92.47 -57.64
CA VAL A 13 14.33 -91.23 -58.42
C VAL A 13 14.87 -90.05 -57.63
N ILE A 14 15.92 -89.43 -58.16
CA ILE A 14 16.56 -88.20 -57.69
C ILE A 14 15.68 -87.03 -58.19
N MET A 15 15.15 -86.19 -57.28
CA MET A 15 14.57 -84.89 -57.62
C MET A 15 15.70 -83.94 -58.05
N ASP A 16 15.47 -83.15 -59.10
CA ASP A 16 16.42 -82.12 -59.54
C ASP A 16 16.59 -81.03 -58.46
N ALA A 17 17.83 -80.60 -58.21
CA ALA A 17 18.14 -79.60 -57.16
C ALA A 17 17.40 -78.26 -57.33
N GLU A 18 16.99 -77.95 -58.57
CA GLU A 18 16.19 -76.77 -58.89
C GLU A 18 14.72 -76.91 -58.47
N GLU A 19 14.17 -78.13 -58.54
CA GLU A 19 12.80 -78.43 -58.15
C GLU A 19 12.64 -78.48 -56.63
N GLU A 20 13.65 -78.98 -55.91
CA GLU A 20 13.70 -78.95 -54.44
C GLU A 20 13.74 -77.51 -53.88
N LYS A 21 14.46 -76.61 -54.57
CA LYS A 21 14.50 -75.17 -54.22
C LYS A 21 13.17 -74.47 -54.48
N LYS A 22 12.46 -74.82 -55.56
CA LYS A 22 11.10 -74.34 -55.84
C LYS A 22 10.12 -74.82 -54.78
N GLU A 23 10.21 -76.08 -54.35
CA GLU A 23 9.37 -76.64 -53.29
C GLU A 23 9.58 -75.94 -51.95
N GLN A 24 10.83 -75.74 -51.53
CA GLN A 24 11.14 -75.03 -50.29
C GLN A 24 10.62 -73.59 -50.30
N SER A 25 10.77 -72.89 -51.44
CA SER A 25 10.27 -71.52 -51.61
C SER A 25 8.75 -71.47 -51.56
N TYR A 26 8.08 -72.40 -52.25
CA TYR A 26 6.62 -72.56 -52.25
C TYR A 26 6.08 -72.82 -50.83
N GLN A 27 6.63 -73.81 -50.11
CA GLN A 27 6.19 -74.13 -48.74
C GLN A 27 6.37 -72.94 -47.77
N LYS A 28 7.45 -72.17 -47.95
CA LYS A 28 7.68 -70.95 -47.16
C LYS A 28 6.61 -69.88 -47.42
N LEU A 29 6.18 -69.71 -48.66
CA LEU A 29 5.13 -68.74 -49.03
C LEU A 29 3.75 -69.17 -48.53
N VAL A 30 3.42 -70.46 -48.63
CA VAL A 30 2.18 -71.02 -48.06
C VAL A 30 2.15 -70.87 -46.53
N SER A 31 3.27 -71.17 -45.87
CA SER A 31 3.41 -70.96 -44.42
C SER A 31 3.26 -69.48 -44.03
N MET A 32 3.83 -68.57 -44.82
CA MET A 32 3.65 -67.12 -44.64
C MET A 32 2.16 -66.75 -44.75
N MET A 33 1.44 -67.23 -45.77
CA MET A 33 0.01 -66.96 -45.92
C MET A 33 -0.80 -67.42 -44.72
N LYS A 34 -0.53 -68.62 -44.22
CA LYS A 34 -1.18 -69.16 -43.02
C LYS A 34 -0.90 -68.30 -41.79
N SER A 35 0.32 -67.79 -41.64
CA SER A 35 0.65 -66.89 -40.52
C SER A 35 -0.13 -65.56 -40.57
N LEU A 36 -0.46 -65.06 -41.78
CA LEU A 36 -1.19 -63.81 -41.96
C LEU A 36 -2.67 -63.93 -41.58
N GLU A 37 -3.27 -65.13 -41.64
CA GLU A 37 -4.66 -65.36 -41.24
C GLU A 37 -4.92 -64.90 -39.79
N CYS A 38 -3.94 -65.09 -38.89
CA CYS A 38 -4.06 -64.72 -37.49
C CYS A 38 -3.76 -63.23 -37.18
N MET A 39 -3.33 -62.43 -38.16
CA MET A 39 -3.02 -61.01 -37.95
C MET A 39 -4.26 -60.13 -38.13
N PRO A 40 -4.42 -59.05 -37.34
CA PRO A 40 -5.47 -58.07 -37.58
C PRO A 40 -5.27 -57.36 -38.92
N PRO A 41 -6.34 -56.84 -39.54
CA PRO A 41 -6.24 -56.09 -40.79
C PRO A 41 -5.45 -54.81 -40.55
N THR A 42 -4.35 -54.67 -41.27
CA THR A 42 -3.45 -53.50 -41.24
C THR A 42 -2.94 -53.24 -42.65
N PHE A 43 -2.50 -52.01 -42.94
CA PHE A 43 -1.85 -51.70 -44.22
C PHE A 43 -0.63 -52.60 -44.47
N SER A 44 0.16 -52.89 -43.43
CA SER A 44 1.28 -53.83 -43.52
C SER A 44 0.84 -55.24 -43.89
N LYS A 45 -0.28 -55.75 -43.35
CA LYS A 45 -0.83 -57.06 -43.75
C LYS A 45 -1.21 -57.08 -45.23
N SER A 46 -1.86 -56.03 -45.73
CA SER A 46 -2.19 -55.88 -47.16
C SER A 46 -0.95 -55.86 -48.06
N GLU A 47 0.09 -55.14 -47.63
CA GLU A 47 1.37 -55.06 -48.34
C GLU A 47 2.10 -56.40 -48.36
N ILE A 48 2.09 -57.14 -47.25
CA ILE A 48 2.68 -58.48 -47.18
C ILE A 48 1.94 -59.44 -48.12
N TYR A 49 0.60 -59.41 -48.19
CA TYR A 49 -0.13 -60.19 -49.19
C TYR A 49 0.26 -59.80 -50.62
N SER A 50 0.39 -58.51 -50.93
CA SER A 50 0.83 -58.04 -52.24
C SER A 50 2.25 -58.52 -52.59
N SER A 51 3.19 -58.44 -51.64
CA SER A 51 4.55 -58.95 -51.79
C SER A 51 4.58 -60.47 -51.97
N THR A 52 3.73 -61.19 -51.22
CA THR A 52 3.61 -62.65 -51.31
C THR A 52 3.05 -63.06 -52.66
N ALA A 53 2.08 -62.32 -53.22
CA ALA A 53 1.58 -62.52 -54.58
C ALA A 53 2.70 -62.39 -55.62
N ASN A 54 3.56 -61.37 -55.49
CA ASN A 54 4.69 -61.19 -56.41
C ASN A 54 5.67 -62.37 -56.32
N LYS A 55 5.96 -62.87 -55.12
CA LYS A 55 6.83 -64.04 -54.93
C LYS A 55 6.22 -65.34 -55.46
N PHE A 56 4.91 -65.54 -55.33
CA PHE A 56 4.24 -66.67 -55.98
C PHE A 56 4.28 -66.58 -57.51
N SER A 57 4.24 -65.37 -58.09
CA SER A 57 4.34 -65.20 -59.54
C SER A 57 5.71 -65.56 -60.12
N GLU A 58 6.77 -65.55 -59.30
CA GLU A 58 8.09 -66.08 -59.68
C GLU A 58 8.10 -67.62 -59.81
N LEU A 59 7.06 -68.29 -59.29
CA LEU A 59 6.85 -69.74 -59.35
C LEU A 59 5.73 -70.13 -60.34
N ALA A 60 5.51 -69.34 -61.39
CA ALA A 60 4.42 -69.56 -62.36
C ALA A 60 4.40 -71.00 -62.91
N GLY A 61 3.21 -71.59 -62.99
CA GLY A 61 3.02 -72.98 -63.42
C GLY A 61 3.51 -74.07 -62.46
N TYR A 62 4.02 -73.70 -61.28
CA TYR A 62 4.44 -74.66 -60.24
C TYR A 62 3.31 -74.87 -59.23
N LYS A 63 2.73 -76.09 -59.22
CA LYS A 63 1.57 -76.44 -58.38
C LYS A 63 0.42 -75.43 -58.58
N ASP A 64 -0.17 -74.95 -57.50
CA ASP A 64 -1.26 -73.98 -57.42
C ASP A 64 -0.76 -72.54 -57.18
N SER A 65 0.51 -72.23 -57.51
CA SER A 65 1.11 -70.91 -57.30
C SER A 65 0.30 -69.78 -57.95
N ASP A 66 -0.21 -69.98 -59.16
CA ASP A 66 -1.02 -69.01 -59.90
C ASP A 66 -2.38 -68.72 -59.22
N GLU A 67 -2.96 -69.73 -58.55
CA GLU A 67 -4.16 -69.58 -57.72
C GLU A 67 -3.84 -68.74 -56.47
N TYR A 68 -2.68 -69.02 -55.84
CA TYR A 68 -2.19 -68.24 -54.70
C TYR A 68 -1.86 -66.79 -55.04
N VAL A 69 -1.38 -66.48 -56.25
CA VAL A 69 -1.22 -65.08 -56.72
C VAL A 69 -2.55 -64.35 -56.69
N THR A 70 -3.60 -64.98 -57.22
CA THR A 70 -4.95 -64.39 -57.29
C THR A 70 -5.52 -64.21 -55.89
N LEU A 71 -5.42 -65.24 -55.05
CA LEU A 71 -5.87 -65.21 -53.67
C LEU A 71 -5.16 -64.13 -52.85
N CYS A 72 -3.84 -64.02 -52.94
CA CYS A 72 -3.07 -62.99 -52.25
C CYS A 72 -3.47 -61.58 -52.69
N LYS A 73 -3.67 -61.34 -53.99
CA LYS A 73 -4.14 -60.03 -54.49
C LYS A 73 -5.53 -59.68 -53.97
N GLN A 74 -6.42 -60.67 -53.90
CA GLN A 74 -7.77 -60.47 -53.34
C GLN A 74 -7.70 -60.17 -51.84
N LEU A 75 -6.92 -60.94 -51.07
CA LEU A 75 -6.74 -60.73 -49.64
C LEU A 75 -6.09 -59.38 -49.32
N ALA A 76 -5.14 -58.93 -50.14
CA ALA A 76 -4.56 -57.60 -50.04
C ALA A 76 -5.63 -56.50 -50.18
N ARG A 77 -6.44 -56.56 -51.25
CA ARG A 77 -7.54 -55.59 -51.47
C ARG A 77 -8.55 -55.61 -50.34
N GLN A 78 -9.05 -56.78 -49.95
CA GLN A 78 -10.01 -56.92 -48.85
C GLN A 78 -9.46 -56.38 -47.53
N THR A 79 -8.19 -56.69 -47.22
CA THR A 79 -7.53 -56.18 -46.00
C THR A 79 -7.42 -54.65 -46.04
N ASN A 80 -7.04 -54.08 -47.19
CA ASN A 80 -6.93 -52.64 -47.36
C ASN A 80 -8.28 -51.92 -47.18
N ASP A 81 -9.33 -52.44 -47.81
CA ASP A 81 -10.68 -51.89 -47.72
C ASP A 81 -11.22 -51.95 -46.28
N GLU A 82 -10.94 -53.03 -45.55
CA GLU A 82 -11.33 -53.15 -44.14
C GLU A 82 -10.61 -52.13 -43.24
N VAL A 83 -9.32 -51.88 -43.49
CA VAL A 83 -8.54 -50.87 -42.75
C VAL A 83 -9.09 -49.47 -43.03
N LEU A 84 -9.34 -49.13 -44.30
CA LEU A 84 -9.89 -47.84 -44.70
C LEU A 84 -11.28 -47.61 -44.09
N LYS A 85 -12.14 -48.64 -44.08
CA LYS A 85 -13.45 -48.58 -43.43
C LYS A 85 -13.35 -48.27 -41.93
N LYS A 86 -12.46 -48.96 -41.20
CA LYS A 86 -12.27 -48.72 -39.75
C LYS A 86 -11.76 -47.31 -39.45
N LEU A 87 -10.83 -46.80 -40.25
CA LEU A 87 -10.33 -45.42 -40.12
C LEU A 87 -11.43 -44.40 -40.38
N TYR A 88 -12.26 -44.63 -41.40
CA TYR A 88 -13.40 -43.77 -41.74
C TYR A 88 -14.46 -43.73 -40.64
N GLU A 89 -14.81 -44.88 -40.05
CA GLU A 89 -15.77 -44.97 -38.93
C GLU A 89 -15.22 -44.26 -37.67
N SER A 90 -13.95 -44.47 -37.35
CA SER A 90 -13.27 -43.80 -36.22
C SER A 90 -13.24 -42.28 -36.39
N ALA A 91 -12.89 -41.80 -37.60
CA ALA A 91 -12.86 -40.38 -37.92
C ALA A 91 -14.24 -39.72 -37.79
N ASN A 92 -15.31 -40.40 -38.22
CA ASN A 92 -16.69 -39.93 -38.06
C ASN A 92 -17.10 -39.83 -36.59
N GLU A 93 -16.75 -40.81 -35.75
CA GLU A 93 -17.01 -40.73 -34.31
C GLU A 93 -16.26 -39.56 -33.65
N LYS A 94 -15.01 -39.31 -34.03
CA LYS A 94 -14.27 -38.14 -33.55
C LYS A 94 -14.92 -36.84 -33.99
N LYS A 95 -15.32 -36.73 -35.26
CA LYS A 95 -16.06 -35.57 -35.78
C LYS A 95 -17.35 -35.33 -35.01
N ARG A 96 -18.13 -36.39 -34.72
CA ARG A 96 -19.40 -36.31 -33.97
C ARG A 96 -19.21 -35.82 -32.54
N ARG A 97 -18.09 -36.17 -31.91
CA ARG A 97 -17.79 -35.80 -30.51
C ARG A 97 -17.02 -34.49 -30.37
N ALA A 98 -16.57 -33.90 -31.47
CA ALA A 98 -15.74 -32.71 -31.46
C ALA A 98 -16.47 -31.49 -30.87
N LYS A 99 -15.84 -30.83 -29.89
CA LYS A 99 -16.36 -29.60 -29.26
C LYS A 99 -15.37 -28.44 -29.33
N SER A 100 -14.13 -28.71 -29.72
CA SER A 100 -13.05 -27.74 -29.84
C SER A 100 -12.36 -27.84 -31.20
N ALA A 101 -11.59 -26.82 -31.55
CA ALA A 101 -10.80 -26.81 -32.78
C ALA A 101 -9.75 -27.94 -32.82
N THR A 102 -9.20 -28.32 -31.67
CA THR A 102 -8.27 -29.45 -31.55
C THR A 102 -8.96 -30.79 -31.82
N ASP A 103 -10.20 -30.96 -31.39
CA ASP A 103 -10.96 -32.19 -31.65
C ASP A 103 -11.27 -32.34 -33.14
N TYR A 104 -11.68 -31.25 -33.81
CA TYR A 104 -11.90 -31.25 -35.25
C TYR A 104 -10.62 -31.51 -36.04
N ARG A 105 -9.48 -30.96 -35.61
CA ARG A 105 -8.16 -31.26 -36.21
C ARG A 105 -7.83 -32.75 -36.11
N SER A 106 -8.08 -33.37 -34.95
CA SER A 106 -7.87 -34.81 -34.75
C SER A 106 -8.76 -35.67 -35.66
N ALA A 107 -10.01 -35.29 -35.86
CA ALA A 107 -10.92 -35.98 -36.79
C ALA A 107 -10.45 -35.83 -38.25
N ALA A 108 -10.01 -34.63 -38.66
CA ALA A 108 -9.51 -34.36 -40.01
C ALA A 108 -8.28 -35.21 -40.34
N ASP A 109 -7.33 -35.32 -39.42
CA ASP A 109 -6.11 -36.14 -39.61
C ASP A 109 -6.44 -37.62 -39.81
N GLU A 110 -7.48 -38.13 -39.16
CA GLU A 110 -7.88 -39.53 -39.29
C GLU A 110 -8.66 -39.78 -40.59
N PHE A 111 -9.49 -38.85 -41.03
CA PHE A 111 -10.09 -38.91 -42.37
C PHE A 111 -9.03 -38.93 -43.47
N ARG A 112 -7.95 -38.15 -43.34
CA ARG A 112 -6.84 -38.16 -44.31
C ARG A 112 -6.14 -39.52 -44.39
N LYS A 113 -6.08 -40.28 -43.29
CA LYS A 113 -5.55 -41.66 -43.30
C LYS A 113 -6.46 -42.64 -44.04
N ALA A 114 -7.75 -42.32 -44.16
CA ALA A 114 -8.73 -43.03 -44.99
C ALA A 114 -8.84 -42.45 -46.42
N GLY A 115 -7.80 -41.77 -46.92
CA GLY A 115 -7.79 -41.15 -48.25
C GLY A 115 -8.14 -42.13 -49.38
N GLY A 116 -8.90 -41.66 -50.37
CA GLY A 116 -9.41 -42.49 -51.47
C GLY A 116 -10.59 -43.41 -51.12
N PHE A 117 -11.04 -43.45 -49.85
CA PHE A 117 -12.23 -44.18 -49.41
C PHE A 117 -13.41 -43.23 -49.18
N LEU A 118 -14.50 -43.43 -49.95
CA LEU A 118 -15.70 -42.59 -49.92
C LEU A 118 -15.36 -41.09 -50.07
N ASP A 119 -15.92 -40.25 -49.21
CA ASP A 119 -15.78 -38.79 -49.18
C ASP A 119 -14.83 -38.29 -48.07
N SER A 120 -13.91 -39.15 -47.62
CA SER A 120 -13.01 -38.87 -46.49
C SER A 120 -12.25 -37.54 -46.61
N GLU A 121 -11.75 -37.20 -47.79
CA GLU A 121 -11.05 -35.93 -48.03
C GLU A 121 -11.96 -34.71 -47.88
N ASN A 122 -13.21 -34.80 -48.32
CA ASN A 122 -14.19 -33.73 -48.16
C ASN A 122 -14.54 -33.53 -46.68
N LEU A 123 -14.71 -34.63 -45.94
CA LEU A 123 -14.99 -34.59 -44.50
C LEU A 123 -13.80 -34.06 -43.69
N ALA A 124 -12.56 -34.33 -44.10
CA ALA A 124 -11.36 -33.75 -43.49
C ALA A 124 -11.36 -32.22 -43.64
N ASN A 125 -11.59 -31.72 -44.86
CA ASN A 125 -11.66 -30.29 -45.15
C ASN A 125 -12.82 -29.60 -44.39
N GLU A 126 -13.95 -30.28 -44.25
CA GLU A 126 -15.07 -29.78 -43.45
C GLU A 126 -14.68 -29.64 -41.98
N CYS A 127 -13.99 -30.63 -41.40
CA CYS A 127 -13.48 -30.56 -40.03
C CYS A 127 -12.51 -29.38 -39.84
N ASP A 128 -11.59 -29.14 -40.78
CA ASP A 128 -10.68 -27.98 -40.72
C ASP A 128 -11.44 -26.64 -40.71
N ARG A 129 -12.49 -26.53 -41.53
CA ARG A 129 -13.35 -25.34 -41.59
C ARG A 129 -14.10 -25.13 -40.28
N LEU A 130 -14.68 -26.19 -39.72
CA LEU A 130 -15.40 -26.15 -38.44
C LEU A 130 -14.47 -25.76 -37.29
N GLY A 131 -13.26 -26.33 -37.24
CA GLY A 131 -12.24 -25.95 -36.25
C GLY A 131 -11.82 -24.49 -36.36
N SER A 132 -11.53 -24.02 -37.58
CA SER A 132 -11.16 -22.62 -37.85
C SER A 132 -12.25 -21.61 -37.46
N HIS A 133 -13.52 -21.98 -37.65
CA HIS A 133 -14.65 -21.14 -37.24
C HIS A 133 -14.76 -21.00 -35.72
N LEU A 134 -14.50 -22.08 -34.97
CA LEU A 134 -14.51 -22.07 -33.51
C LEU A 134 -13.37 -21.21 -32.92
N GLU A 135 -12.16 -21.31 -33.47
CA GLU A 135 -11.01 -20.48 -33.02
C GLU A 135 -11.31 -18.97 -33.18
N LYS A 136 -11.87 -18.57 -34.33
CA LYS A 136 -12.24 -17.17 -34.59
C LYS A 136 -13.36 -16.65 -33.67
N LYS A 137 -14.33 -17.50 -33.33
CA LYS A 137 -15.48 -17.12 -32.47
C LYS A 137 -15.11 -17.02 -30.99
N GLY A 138 -14.12 -17.79 -30.53
CA GLY A 138 -13.67 -17.81 -29.13
C GLY A 138 -12.76 -16.64 -28.75
N ALA A 139 -11.80 -16.28 -29.62
CA ALA A 139 -10.78 -15.28 -29.31
C ALA A 139 -11.37 -13.87 -29.04
N GLY A 140 -12.31 -13.41 -29.89
CA GLY A 140 -12.89 -12.06 -29.75
C GLY A 140 -13.72 -11.87 -28.47
N LYS A 141 -14.43 -12.90 -28.01
CA LYS A 141 -15.24 -12.82 -26.78
C LYS A 141 -14.38 -12.79 -25.51
N PHE A 142 -13.25 -13.50 -25.50
CA PHE A 142 -12.37 -13.56 -24.34
C PHE A 142 -11.71 -12.20 -24.04
N PHE A 143 -11.17 -11.52 -25.06
CA PHE A 143 -10.58 -10.19 -24.88
C PHE A 143 -11.59 -9.12 -24.46
N LEU A 144 -12.82 -9.19 -24.97
CA LEU A 144 -13.90 -8.26 -24.61
C LEU A 144 -14.30 -8.43 -23.13
N VAL A 145 -14.43 -9.67 -22.65
CA VAL A 145 -14.77 -9.96 -21.24
C VAL A 145 -13.68 -9.48 -20.28
N ILE A 146 -12.40 -9.72 -20.59
CA ILE A 146 -11.28 -9.24 -19.75
C ILE A 146 -11.26 -7.71 -19.70
N GLY A 147 -11.46 -7.04 -20.84
CA GLY A 147 -11.53 -5.58 -20.90
C GLY A 147 -12.63 -5.00 -20.01
N VAL A 148 -13.83 -5.60 -20.02
CA VAL A 148 -14.96 -5.17 -19.17
C VAL A 148 -14.68 -5.41 -17.69
N VAL A 149 -14.06 -6.53 -17.32
CA VAL A 149 -13.69 -6.82 -15.91
C VAL A 149 -12.64 -5.83 -15.41
N ILE A 150 -11.60 -5.54 -16.21
CA ILE A 150 -10.56 -4.56 -15.84
C ILE A 150 -11.17 -3.15 -15.69
N LEU A 151 -12.03 -2.72 -16.61
CA LEU A 151 -12.72 -1.44 -16.51
C LEU A 151 -13.65 -1.38 -15.29
N GLY A 152 -14.33 -2.48 -14.96
CA GLY A 152 -15.17 -2.58 -13.76
C GLY A 152 -14.35 -2.46 -12.47
N ILE A 153 -13.20 -3.15 -12.38
CA ILE A 153 -12.27 -3.05 -11.25
C ILE A 153 -11.71 -1.61 -11.15
N LEU A 154 -11.30 -1.01 -12.26
CA LEU A 154 -10.83 0.37 -12.31
C LEU A 154 -11.92 1.36 -11.86
N ALA A 155 -13.18 1.16 -12.27
CA ALA A 155 -14.31 1.99 -11.85
C ALA A 155 -14.57 1.86 -10.34
N ILE A 156 -14.54 0.64 -9.78
CA ILE A 156 -14.69 0.41 -8.33
C ILE A 156 -13.54 1.07 -7.56
N ILE A 157 -12.29 0.91 -8.01
CA ILE A 157 -11.13 1.56 -7.40
C ILE A 157 -11.27 3.09 -7.50
N LEU A 158 -11.69 3.63 -8.65
CA LEU A 158 -11.95 5.06 -8.80
C LEU A 158 -12.98 5.52 -7.77
N THR A 159 -14.10 4.81 -7.61
CA THR A 159 -15.13 5.17 -6.62
C THR A 159 -14.57 5.20 -5.20
N LEU A 160 -13.78 4.21 -4.78
CA LEU A 160 -13.18 4.13 -3.44
C LEU A 160 -12.14 5.23 -3.15
N VAL A 161 -11.50 5.76 -4.20
CA VAL A 161 -10.47 6.81 -4.08
C VAL A 161 -11.07 8.22 -4.18
N THR A 162 -12.27 8.36 -4.76
CA THR A 162 -12.88 9.68 -4.98
C THR A 162 -13.15 10.45 -3.68
N PRO A 163 -13.02 11.79 -3.71
CA PRO A 163 -13.46 12.65 -2.61
C PRO A 163 -14.91 12.42 -2.18
N VAL A 164 -15.78 12.00 -3.12
CA VAL A 164 -17.21 11.73 -2.89
C VAL A 164 -17.41 10.60 -1.86
N VAL A 165 -16.80 9.43 -2.08
CA VAL A 165 -16.94 8.30 -1.16
C VAL A 165 -16.34 8.63 0.21
N LYS A 166 -15.17 9.28 0.24
CA LYS A 166 -14.53 9.71 1.50
C LYS A 166 -15.44 10.64 2.31
N TYR A 167 -16.05 11.62 1.66
CA TYR A 167 -17.00 12.53 2.29
C TYR A 167 -18.26 11.81 2.81
N ASN A 168 -18.82 10.87 2.04
CA ASN A 168 -19.99 10.12 2.47
C ASN A 168 -19.69 9.19 3.66
N VAL A 169 -18.54 8.50 3.64
CA VAL A 169 -18.07 7.71 4.80
C VAL A 169 -17.86 8.61 6.02
N ALA A 170 -17.27 9.81 5.82
CA ALA A 170 -17.12 10.78 6.89
C ALA A 170 -18.46 11.21 7.49
N ASN A 171 -19.49 11.45 6.66
CA ASN A 171 -20.84 11.78 7.13
C ASN A 171 -21.49 10.66 7.95
N VAL A 172 -21.29 9.40 7.56
CA VAL A 172 -21.79 8.24 8.32
C VAL A 172 -21.12 8.18 9.70
N LEU A 173 -19.79 8.31 9.73
CA LEU A 173 -19.01 8.32 10.97
C LEU A 173 -19.37 9.53 11.86
N TYR A 174 -19.58 10.70 11.27
CA TYR A 174 -20.01 11.90 11.98
C TYR A 174 -21.36 11.69 12.67
N LYS A 175 -22.33 11.07 11.98
CA LYS A 175 -23.65 10.76 12.55
C LYS A 175 -23.60 9.69 13.66
N ALA A 176 -22.52 8.92 13.72
CA ALA A 176 -22.28 7.92 14.75
C ALA A 176 -21.34 8.44 15.86
N ASP A 177 -21.23 9.76 16.01
CA ASP A 177 -20.35 10.46 16.97
C ASP A 177 -18.87 10.02 16.93
N SER A 178 -18.46 9.39 15.84
CA SER A 178 -17.09 8.90 15.64
C SER A 178 -16.21 10.00 15.04
N TYR A 179 -16.14 11.16 15.71
CA TYR A 179 -15.57 12.39 15.19
C TYR A 179 -14.10 12.27 14.78
N LYS A 180 -13.29 11.52 15.53
CA LYS A 180 -11.88 11.25 15.18
C LYS A 180 -11.75 10.54 13.82
N TYR A 181 -12.60 9.54 13.55
CA TYR A 181 -12.60 8.83 12.27
C TYR A 181 -13.21 9.68 11.17
N ALA A 182 -14.31 10.40 11.44
CA ALA A 182 -14.93 11.33 10.50
C ALA A 182 -13.92 12.39 10.02
N LEU A 183 -13.19 13.02 10.95
CA LEU A 183 -12.12 13.98 10.69
C LEU A 183 -11.08 13.43 9.69
N LYS A 184 -10.62 12.19 9.89
CA LYS A 184 -9.65 11.53 9.00
C LYS A 184 -10.19 11.41 7.57
N PHE A 185 -11.47 11.08 7.41
CA PHE A 185 -12.08 10.95 6.08
C PHE A 185 -12.39 12.30 5.44
N TYR A 186 -12.85 13.31 6.19
CA TYR A 186 -13.02 14.67 5.68
C TYR A 186 -11.68 15.27 5.21
N ASN A 187 -10.60 15.11 5.98
CA ASN A 187 -9.25 15.53 5.54
C ASN A 187 -8.83 14.89 4.22
N ARG A 188 -9.14 13.60 4.02
CA ARG A 188 -8.85 12.88 2.76
C ARG A 188 -9.75 13.29 1.60
N ALA A 189 -10.94 13.81 1.89
CA ALA A 189 -11.85 14.37 0.89
C ALA A 189 -11.38 15.77 0.42
N GLY A 190 -10.50 16.43 1.18
CA GLY A 190 -9.88 17.71 0.82
C GLY A 190 -10.92 18.83 0.73
N ASP A 191 -10.95 19.52 -0.40
CA ASP A 191 -11.81 20.69 -0.64
C ASP A 191 -13.22 20.31 -1.14
N TYR A 192 -13.55 19.02 -1.17
CA TYR A 192 -14.83 18.55 -1.65
C TYR A 192 -15.98 18.92 -0.70
N LYS A 193 -16.96 19.68 -1.20
CA LYS A 193 -18.14 20.14 -0.45
C LYS A 193 -17.74 20.82 0.88
N GLU A 194 -18.50 20.59 1.94
CA GLU A 194 -18.29 21.22 3.26
C GLU A 194 -17.23 20.49 4.10
N SER A 195 -16.31 19.74 3.49
CA SER A 195 -15.29 18.97 4.23
C SER A 195 -14.48 19.87 5.17
N LYS A 196 -14.08 21.07 4.72
CA LYS A 196 -13.35 22.05 5.54
C LYS A 196 -14.14 22.49 6.76
N GLN A 197 -15.41 22.84 6.59
CA GLN A 197 -16.29 23.21 7.70
C GLN A 197 -16.50 22.01 8.63
N ARG A 198 -16.72 20.81 8.09
CA ARG A 198 -16.91 19.59 8.89
C ARG A 198 -15.67 19.18 9.68
N ILE A 199 -14.46 19.42 9.16
CA ILE A 199 -13.21 19.24 9.90
C ILE A 199 -13.23 20.09 11.17
N ILE A 200 -13.59 21.37 11.06
CA ILE A 200 -13.68 22.30 12.19
C ILE A 200 -14.72 21.81 13.23
N VAL A 201 -15.91 21.41 12.78
CA VAL A 201 -16.95 20.87 13.68
C VAL A 201 -16.48 19.58 14.37
N CYS A 202 -15.79 18.68 13.64
CA CYS A 202 -15.24 17.47 14.24
C CYS A 202 -14.20 17.80 15.31
N GLN A 203 -13.32 18.78 15.08
CA GLN A 203 -12.32 19.19 16.07
C GLN A 203 -12.98 19.73 17.35
N TYR A 204 -14.04 20.52 17.21
CA TYR A 204 -14.81 20.99 18.36
C TYR A 204 -15.39 19.83 19.19
N ASN A 205 -16.06 18.87 18.55
CA ASN A 205 -16.64 17.73 19.26
C ASN A 205 -15.58 16.79 19.84
N ILE A 206 -14.44 16.59 19.14
CA ILE A 206 -13.29 15.87 19.70
C ILE A 206 -12.79 16.57 20.97
N GLY A 207 -12.81 17.91 21.00
CA GLY A 207 -12.49 18.68 22.20
C GLY A 207 -13.41 18.34 23.36
N LEU A 208 -14.73 18.35 23.14
CA LEU A 208 -15.73 17.96 24.14
C LEU A 208 -15.53 16.52 24.64
N ASP A 209 -15.37 15.56 23.73
CA ASP A 209 -15.14 14.14 24.08
C ASP A 209 -13.86 13.92 24.91
N LEU A 210 -12.87 14.82 24.77
CA LEU A 210 -11.62 14.77 25.52
C LEU A 210 -11.74 15.46 26.88
N GLU A 211 -12.53 16.53 27.00
CA GLU A 211 -12.89 17.13 28.28
C GLU A 211 -13.62 16.12 29.18
N GLU A 212 -14.58 15.37 28.65
CA GLU A 212 -15.30 14.30 29.39
C GLU A 212 -14.39 13.16 29.87
N LYS A 213 -13.20 13.02 29.27
CA LYS A 213 -12.20 12.00 29.62
C LYS A 213 -11.03 12.57 30.42
N ASP A 214 -11.14 13.81 30.89
CA ASP A 214 -10.10 14.55 31.59
C ASP A 214 -8.78 14.70 30.79
N ASP A 215 -8.78 14.49 29.48
CA ASP A 215 -7.63 14.79 28.60
C ASP A 215 -7.67 16.26 28.18
N TYR A 216 -7.44 17.12 29.17
CA TYR A 216 -7.49 18.57 29.00
C TYR A 216 -6.46 19.10 27.98
N LEU A 217 -5.29 18.46 27.88
CA LEU A 217 -4.27 18.89 26.92
C LEU A 217 -4.65 18.52 25.48
N GLY A 218 -5.25 17.34 25.29
CA GLY A 218 -5.90 16.92 24.04
C GLY A 218 -7.05 17.84 23.66
N ALA A 219 -7.96 18.11 24.61
CA ALA A 219 -9.10 19.00 24.42
C ALA A 219 -8.66 20.40 23.97
N LYS A 220 -7.69 21.00 24.69
CA LYS A 220 -7.10 22.29 24.32
C LYS A 220 -6.58 22.30 22.87
N ARG A 221 -5.91 21.22 22.42
CA ARG A 221 -5.41 21.14 21.02
C ARG A 221 -6.56 21.04 20.01
N ALA A 222 -7.60 20.28 20.33
CA ALA A 222 -8.75 20.09 19.45
C ALA A 222 -9.55 21.41 19.33
N PHE A 223 -9.81 22.12 20.42
CA PHE A 223 -10.45 23.44 20.37
C PHE A 223 -9.60 24.48 19.64
N ALA A 224 -8.27 24.49 19.83
CA ALA A 224 -7.40 25.34 19.04
C ALA A 224 -7.48 25.04 17.53
N ALA A 225 -7.63 23.76 17.15
CA ALA A 225 -7.82 23.36 15.76
C ALA A 225 -9.22 23.68 15.21
N ALA A 226 -10.21 23.90 16.08
CA ALA A 226 -11.54 24.37 15.71
C ALA A 226 -11.60 25.91 15.50
N GLY A 227 -10.56 26.65 15.90
CA GLY A 227 -10.45 28.09 15.64
C GLY A 227 -11.60 28.90 16.24
N ASP A 228 -12.22 29.78 15.46
CA ASP A 228 -13.31 30.66 15.90
C ASP A 228 -14.70 29.99 15.87
N TYR A 229 -14.76 28.66 15.74
CA TYR A 229 -16.04 27.96 15.73
C TYR A 229 -16.67 27.94 17.12
N LYS A 230 -17.85 28.58 17.25
CA LYS A 230 -18.58 28.70 18.52
C LYS A 230 -17.68 29.32 19.61
N ASP A 231 -17.64 28.70 20.78
CA ASP A 231 -16.88 29.08 21.97
C ASP A 231 -15.53 28.33 22.08
N SER A 232 -14.99 27.83 20.95
CA SER A 232 -13.74 27.06 20.93
C SER A 232 -12.57 27.78 21.63
N ASP A 233 -12.36 29.08 21.42
CA ASP A 233 -11.25 29.79 22.08
C ASP A 233 -11.43 29.84 23.61
N ALA A 234 -12.67 30.00 24.09
CA ALA A 234 -13.00 29.96 25.53
C ALA A 234 -12.82 28.55 26.10
N LYS A 235 -13.29 27.51 25.39
CA LYS A 235 -13.09 26.11 25.79
C LYS A 235 -11.62 25.69 25.80
N LYS A 236 -10.83 26.18 24.84
CA LYS A 236 -9.36 26.02 24.84
C LYS A 236 -8.75 26.57 26.13
N VAL A 237 -9.16 27.77 26.56
CA VAL A 237 -8.65 28.38 27.80
C VAL A 237 -9.17 27.64 29.04
N ASN A 238 -10.42 27.20 29.07
CA ASN A 238 -10.96 26.42 30.20
C ASN A 238 -10.25 25.07 30.35
N ALA A 239 -10.03 24.34 29.26
CA ALA A 239 -9.23 23.13 29.28
C ALA A 239 -7.78 23.40 29.75
N LEU A 240 -7.19 24.52 29.34
CA LEU A 240 -5.89 24.95 29.87
C LEU A 240 -5.93 25.16 31.40
N LYS A 241 -6.94 25.84 31.94
CA LYS A 241 -7.11 26.03 33.38
C LYS A 241 -7.21 24.70 34.13
N GLN A 242 -8.01 23.76 33.62
CA GLN A 242 -8.15 22.44 34.22
C GLN A 242 -6.83 21.66 34.22
N PHE A 243 -6.06 21.74 33.12
CA PHE A 243 -4.72 21.15 33.08
C PHE A 243 -3.79 21.78 34.13
N LEU A 244 -3.82 23.11 34.28
CA LEU A 244 -2.96 23.84 35.23
C LEU A 244 -3.30 23.52 36.68
N LYS A 245 -4.59 23.38 37.04
CA LYS A 245 -5.05 23.00 38.40
C LYS A 245 -4.49 21.67 38.89
N HIS A 246 -4.17 20.75 37.97
CA HIS A 246 -3.64 19.42 38.27
C HIS A 246 -2.15 19.27 37.92
N SER A 247 -1.46 20.38 37.64
CA SER A 247 -0.04 20.39 37.29
C SER A 247 0.84 20.60 38.54
N GLU A 248 2.15 20.48 38.36
CA GLU A 248 3.15 20.75 39.40
C GLU A 248 4.16 21.82 38.95
N ALA A 249 4.84 22.45 39.91
CA ALA A 249 5.93 23.39 39.64
C ALA A 249 7.00 22.76 38.74
N GLY A 250 7.52 23.53 37.79
CA GLY A 250 8.46 23.06 36.77
C GLY A 250 7.81 22.51 35.49
N THR A 251 6.52 22.19 35.51
CA THR A 251 5.76 21.73 34.33
C THR A 251 5.80 22.75 33.21
N LEU A 252 5.88 22.27 31.96
CA LEU A 252 5.89 23.11 30.75
C LEU A 252 4.52 23.08 30.05
N VAL A 253 4.03 24.26 29.71
CA VAL A 253 2.72 24.44 29.06
C VAL A 253 2.83 25.43 27.90
N LYS A 254 2.06 25.21 26.82
CA LYS A 254 1.96 26.17 25.72
C LYS A 254 0.74 27.07 25.93
N ILE A 255 0.97 28.38 25.99
CA ILE A 255 -0.05 29.43 26.11
C ILE A 255 0.31 30.50 25.08
N GLY A 256 -0.65 30.85 24.23
CA GLY A 256 -0.38 31.67 23.06
C GLY A 256 0.69 31.06 22.16
N LYS A 257 1.61 31.90 21.68
CA LYS A 257 2.71 31.49 20.79
C LYS A 257 3.85 30.76 21.50
N TYR A 258 3.94 30.82 22.83
CA TYR A 258 5.14 30.42 23.57
C TYR A 258 4.91 29.29 24.58
N THR A 259 6.02 28.68 25.00
CA THR A 259 6.06 27.73 26.10
C THR A 259 6.46 28.43 27.38
N TRP A 260 5.69 28.16 28.42
CA TRP A 260 5.82 28.70 29.77
C TRP A 260 6.12 27.57 30.74
N ARG A 261 6.82 27.91 31.82
CA ARG A 261 7.14 27.02 32.93
C ARG A 261 6.39 27.49 34.16
N ILE A 262 5.75 26.57 34.86
CA ILE A 262 5.10 26.84 36.15
C ILE A 262 6.19 27.09 37.21
N LEU A 263 6.12 28.22 37.90
CA LEU A 263 6.95 28.54 39.06
C LEU A 263 6.23 28.19 40.36
N ALA A 264 4.97 28.61 40.50
CA ALA A 264 4.13 28.38 41.67
C ALA A 264 2.68 28.19 41.25
N ILE A 265 1.95 27.38 42.02
CA ILE A 265 0.50 27.17 41.87
C ILE A 265 -0.13 27.58 43.20
N GLU A 266 -1.09 28.49 43.11
CA GLU A 266 -1.95 28.93 44.21
C GLU A 266 -3.40 28.55 43.88
N ASP A 267 -4.30 28.60 44.87
CA ASP A 267 -5.66 28.04 44.77
C ASP A 267 -6.44 28.52 43.52
N ASN A 268 -6.26 29.79 43.12
CA ASN A 268 -6.95 30.40 41.98
C ASN A 268 -6.05 30.94 40.87
N GLN A 269 -4.73 30.78 40.98
CA GLN A 269 -3.79 31.35 40.01
C GLN A 269 -2.49 30.57 39.91
N VAL A 270 -1.81 30.71 38.78
CA VAL A 270 -0.51 30.07 38.54
C VAL A 270 0.51 31.10 38.08
N LEU A 271 1.69 31.11 38.72
CA LEU A 271 2.82 31.92 38.30
C LEU A 271 3.58 31.16 37.22
N LEU A 272 3.72 31.80 36.07
CA LEU A 272 4.38 31.24 34.90
C LEU A 272 5.55 32.11 34.49
N ILE A 273 6.64 31.50 34.04
CA ILE A 273 7.75 32.20 33.39
C ILE A 273 8.00 31.65 32.00
N LYS A 274 8.33 32.52 31.04
CA LYS A 274 8.63 32.11 29.68
C LYS A 274 9.84 31.17 29.65
N LYS A 275 9.69 29.95 29.10
CA LYS A 275 10.75 28.92 29.08
C LYS A 275 12.02 29.41 28.37
N ASN A 276 11.84 30.03 27.21
CA ASN A 276 12.94 30.57 26.41
C ASN A 276 12.88 32.09 26.50
N ALA A 277 13.83 32.71 27.20
CA ALA A 277 13.90 34.16 27.32
C ALA A 277 13.94 34.87 25.95
N LEU A 278 13.39 36.08 25.89
CA LEU A 278 13.49 36.96 24.75
C LEU A 278 14.94 37.42 24.62
N LYS A 279 15.61 37.02 23.54
CA LYS A 279 17.02 37.34 23.31
C LYS A 279 17.18 38.80 22.92
N LYS A 280 18.34 39.35 23.24
CA LYS A 280 18.79 40.68 22.86
C LYS A 280 17.80 41.78 23.19
N LYS A 281 17.47 41.89 24.47
CA LYS A 281 16.56 42.89 25.01
C LYS A 281 17.32 43.76 25.99
N ALA A 282 17.55 45.01 25.61
CA ALA A 282 17.94 46.03 26.56
C ALA A 282 16.80 46.25 27.58
N PHE A 283 17.17 46.61 28.80
CA PHE A 283 16.20 47.01 29.83
C PHE A 283 15.57 48.36 29.46
N HIS A 284 16.42 49.29 29.02
CA HIS A 284 16.02 50.60 28.51
C HIS A 284 16.89 51.00 27.32
N THR A 285 16.40 51.85 26.42
CA THR A 285 17.07 52.13 25.13
C THR A 285 18.09 53.27 25.19
N THR A 286 18.00 54.15 26.19
CA THR A 286 18.95 55.25 26.42
C THR A 286 19.71 55.02 27.72
N LEU A 287 20.91 55.61 27.83
CA LEU A 287 21.71 55.51 29.05
C LEU A 287 21.33 56.66 29.98
N GLU A 288 20.34 56.42 30.82
CA GLU A 288 19.83 57.35 31.81
C GLU A 288 19.38 56.60 33.07
N ASP A 289 19.12 57.36 34.13
CA ASP A 289 18.54 56.83 35.35
C ASP A 289 17.11 56.35 35.04
N VAL A 290 16.83 55.08 35.27
CA VAL A 290 15.56 54.48 34.87
C VAL A 290 15.14 53.36 35.82
N THR A 291 13.87 53.36 36.17
CA THR A 291 13.24 52.33 37.00
C THR A 291 12.43 51.37 36.12
N TRP A 292 11.95 50.26 36.69
CA TRP A 292 11.10 49.31 35.95
C TRP A 292 9.90 50.00 35.30
N GLU A 293 9.21 50.87 36.06
CA GLU A 293 7.99 51.56 35.62
C GLU A 293 8.17 52.31 34.30
N ASN A 294 9.32 52.96 34.12
CA ASN A 294 9.64 53.83 32.98
C ASN A 294 10.52 53.15 31.93
N SER A 295 10.88 51.88 32.15
CA SER A 295 11.72 51.12 31.22
C SER A 295 11.00 50.84 29.91
N THR A 296 11.73 50.86 28.77
CA THR A 296 11.13 50.54 27.47
C THR A 296 10.81 49.05 27.36
N LEU A 297 11.53 48.19 28.11
CA LEU A 297 11.23 46.77 28.20
C LEU A 297 9.88 46.51 28.89
N HIS A 298 9.59 47.19 30.01
CA HIS A 298 8.30 47.09 30.69
C HIS A 298 7.14 47.47 29.75
N GLN A 299 7.27 48.59 29.03
CA GLN A 299 6.29 49.01 28.03
C GLN A 299 6.12 47.96 26.94
N TYR A 300 7.21 47.52 26.30
CA TYR A 300 7.19 46.51 25.25
C TYR A 300 6.50 45.20 25.68
N LEU A 301 6.74 44.74 26.92
CA LEU A 301 6.12 43.52 27.43
C LEU A 301 4.61 43.66 27.58
N ASN A 302 4.14 44.79 28.11
CA ASN A 302 2.73 45.03 28.41
C ASN A 302 1.93 45.60 27.24
N THR A 303 2.55 45.89 26.11
CA THR A 303 1.88 46.31 24.86
C THR A 303 2.14 45.33 23.73
N ASP A 304 3.26 45.49 23.02
CA ASP A 304 3.53 44.81 21.75
C ASP A 304 3.65 43.30 21.93
N PHE A 305 4.39 42.87 22.96
CA PHE A 305 4.58 41.46 23.23
C PHE A 305 3.28 40.79 23.71
N LEU A 306 2.53 41.41 24.62
CA LEU A 306 1.24 40.90 25.08
C LEU A 306 0.26 40.69 23.91
N ASN A 307 0.13 41.71 23.05
CA ASN A 307 -0.78 41.68 21.90
C ASN A 307 -0.35 40.70 20.80
N ASP A 308 0.95 40.53 20.59
CA ASP A 308 1.45 39.55 19.64
C ASP A 308 1.35 38.12 20.18
N ALA A 309 1.65 37.91 21.46
CA ALA A 309 1.88 36.59 22.02
C ALA A 309 0.59 35.79 22.30
N PHE A 310 -0.52 36.47 22.64
CA PHE A 310 -1.71 35.84 23.22
C PHE A 310 -3.00 36.21 22.47
N SER A 311 -3.95 35.27 22.41
CA SER A 311 -5.30 35.57 21.92
C SER A 311 -6.05 36.48 22.89
N LYS A 312 -7.10 37.16 22.42
CA LYS A 312 -7.94 38.01 23.30
C LYS A 312 -8.52 37.23 24.48
N GLU A 313 -8.89 35.97 24.28
CA GLU A 313 -9.42 35.12 25.35
C GLU A 313 -8.34 34.71 26.36
N GLU A 314 -7.11 34.45 25.89
CA GLU A 314 -5.98 34.20 26.77
C GLU A 314 -5.63 35.45 27.60
N GLN A 315 -5.61 36.63 26.98
CA GLN A 315 -5.30 37.90 27.66
C GLN A 315 -6.27 38.20 28.81
N LYS A 316 -7.56 37.89 28.66
CA LYS A 316 -8.56 38.04 29.75
C LYS A 316 -8.23 37.26 31.01
N ASN A 317 -7.38 36.23 30.89
CA ASN A 317 -7.01 35.34 31.98
C ASN A 317 -5.58 35.59 32.46
N ILE A 318 -4.86 36.56 31.87
CA ILE A 318 -3.60 37.07 32.42
C ILE A 318 -3.97 38.13 33.46
N ILE A 319 -3.54 37.94 34.69
CA ILE A 319 -3.91 38.79 35.82
C ILE A 319 -3.11 40.09 35.75
N HIS A 320 -3.82 41.21 35.85
CA HIS A 320 -3.21 42.53 35.98
C HIS A 320 -2.66 42.68 37.41
N THR A 321 -1.39 42.30 37.56
CA THR A 321 -0.76 42.03 38.85
C THR A 321 -0.20 43.31 39.44
N LYS A 322 -0.46 43.58 40.72
CA LYS A 322 0.27 44.63 41.45
C LYS A 322 1.70 44.15 41.73
N VAL A 323 2.67 44.69 41.01
CA VAL A 323 4.07 44.33 41.13
C VAL A 323 4.78 45.34 42.03
N LYS A 324 5.41 44.84 43.10
CA LYS A 324 6.12 45.68 44.07
C LYS A 324 7.54 45.97 43.58
N ASN A 325 7.87 47.24 43.37
CA ASN A 325 9.20 47.67 42.92
C ASN A 325 10.00 48.23 44.09
N SER A 326 10.51 47.32 44.93
CA SER A 326 11.34 47.72 46.07
C SER A 326 12.74 48.13 45.62
N ASP A 327 13.33 49.06 46.37
CA ASP A 327 14.71 49.48 46.21
C ASP A 327 15.67 48.29 46.24
N ASN A 328 16.84 48.47 45.62
CA ASN A 328 17.90 47.50 45.75
C ASN A 328 18.36 47.44 47.22
N ALA A 329 18.13 46.31 47.90
CA ALA A 329 18.44 46.16 49.32
C ALA A 329 19.93 46.32 49.67
N THR A 330 20.84 46.06 48.73
CA THR A 330 22.30 46.16 48.93
C THR A 330 22.79 47.60 48.76
N TYR A 331 22.25 48.33 47.77
CA TYR A 331 22.80 49.63 47.34
C TYR A 331 21.89 50.83 47.64
N GLY A 332 20.62 50.59 47.98
CA GLY A 332 19.64 51.64 48.21
C GLY A 332 19.18 52.36 46.92
N THR A 333 19.48 51.82 45.74
CA THR A 333 19.01 52.37 44.47
C THR A 333 17.49 52.30 44.39
N ASP A 334 16.85 53.44 44.12
CA ASP A 334 15.39 53.59 44.04
C ASP A 334 14.78 52.61 43.02
N GLY A 335 13.84 51.78 43.49
CA GLY A 335 13.11 50.83 42.67
C GLY A 335 12.06 51.47 41.77
N GLY A 336 11.66 52.71 42.05
CA GLY A 336 10.51 53.38 41.46
C GLY A 336 9.19 52.95 42.11
N LYS A 337 8.06 53.36 41.53
CA LYS A 337 6.75 53.05 42.11
C LYS A 337 6.33 51.63 41.75
N ASP A 338 5.48 51.07 42.61
CA ASP A 338 4.76 49.84 42.29
C ASP A 338 3.93 50.03 41.00
N THR A 339 3.86 48.97 40.19
CA THR A 339 3.17 48.97 38.90
C THR A 339 2.01 47.97 38.87
N LEU A 340 1.19 48.06 37.83
CA LEU A 340 0.17 47.07 37.50
C LEU A 340 0.52 46.46 36.14
N ASP A 341 0.94 45.20 36.15
CA ASP A 341 1.58 44.54 35.00
C ASP A 341 0.84 43.25 34.65
N PHE A 342 0.58 43.03 33.36
CA PHE A 342 0.20 41.71 32.86
C PHE A 342 1.42 40.79 32.74
N LEU A 343 2.54 41.37 32.31
CA LEU A 343 3.82 40.70 32.14
C LEU A 343 4.91 41.50 32.84
N PHE A 344 5.69 40.83 33.68
CA PHE A 344 6.74 41.45 34.47
C PHE A 344 8.03 40.61 34.44
N LEU A 345 9.14 41.19 34.88
CA LEU A 345 10.33 40.40 35.23
C LEU A 345 10.32 40.12 36.73
N LEU A 346 10.94 39.03 37.17
CA LEU A 346 11.10 38.79 38.60
C LEU A 346 12.02 39.85 39.23
N SER A 347 11.77 40.19 40.49
CA SER A 347 12.74 40.88 41.36
C SER A 347 13.86 39.94 41.77
N ILE A 348 14.91 40.51 42.37
CA ILE A 348 15.90 39.76 43.14
C ILE A 348 15.24 38.83 44.17
N ASP A 349 14.29 39.32 44.96
CA ASP A 349 13.69 38.54 46.04
C ASP A 349 12.80 37.41 45.53
N GLU A 350 12.01 37.65 44.48
CA GLU A 350 11.26 36.57 43.81
C GLU A 350 12.21 35.58 43.12
N ALA A 351 13.29 36.04 42.49
CA ALA A 351 14.24 35.16 41.85
C ALA A 351 14.94 34.22 42.85
N LYS A 352 15.23 34.70 44.08
CA LYS A 352 15.76 33.86 45.17
C LYS A 352 14.79 32.73 45.55
N GLN A 353 13.48 33.01 45.58
CA GLN A 353 12.48 32.00 45.94
C GLN A 353 12.45 30.83 44.94
N TYR A 354 12.78 31.08 43.67
CA TYR A 354 12.74 30.09 42.60
C TYR A 354 14.13 29.70 42.07
N GLU A 355 15.19 29.89 42.85
CA GLU A 355 16.59 29.66 42.46
C GLU A 355 16.82 28.27 41.83
N SER A 356 16.17 27.23 42.38
CA SER A 356 16.26 25.85 41.89
C SER A 356 15.90 25.70 40.41
N ILE A 357 15.02 26.56 39.90
CA ILE A 357 14.57 26.57 38.51
C ILE A 357 15.61 27.25 37.60
N PHE A 358 16.40 28.19 38.15
CA PHE A 358 17.37 29.00 37.40
C PHE A 358 18.77 28.41 37.30
N LYS A 359 19.11 27.37 38.08
CA LYS A 359 20.45 26.73 38.10
C LYS A 359 21.01 26.31 36.73
N ASN A 360 20.14 26.10 35.74
CA ASN A 360 20.49 25.69 34.38
C ASN A 360 20.24 26.77 33.31
N PHE A 361 20.10 28.04 33.71
CA PHE A 361 19.95 29.15 32.77
C PHE A 361 21.21 29.33 31.94
N LYS A 362 21.02 29.48 30.63
CA LYS A 362 22.10 29.56 29.64
C LYS A 362 22.40 30.98 29.16
N ASN A 363 21.65 31.97 29.62
CA ASN A 363 21.82 33.36 29.21
C ASN A 363 21.68 34.26 30.43
N ASN A 364 22.33 35.43 30.38
CA ASN A 364 22.05 36.50 31.32
C ASN A 364 20.62 37.03 31.08
N SER A 365 19.81 37.14 32.13
CA SER A 365 18.43 37.64 32.05
C SER A 365 18.19 38.76 33.04
N TRP A 366 17.62 39.87 32.58
CA TRP A 366 17.25 40.98 33.45
C TRP A 366 16.30 40.55 34.56
N LEU A 367 16.46 41.21 35.70
CA LEU A 367 15.50 41.31 36.79
C LEU A 367 14.96 42.75 36.79
N ARG A 368 13.75 42.96 37.31
CA ARG A 368 13.17 44.32 37.40
C ARG A 368 13.76 45.18 38.53
N THR A 369 14.47 44.57 39.48
CA THR A 369 15.16 45.30 40.55
C THR A 369 16.31 46.11 39.95
N PRO A 370 16.49 47.39 40.31
CA PRO A 370 17.63 48.18 39.84
C PRO A 370 18.96 47.58 40.31
N GLY A 371 20.04 47.91 39.61
CA GLY A 371 21.40 47.55 40.01
C GLY A 371 21.96 48.48 41.10
N GLY A 372 23.28 48.53 41.22
CA GLY A 372 23.97 49.40 42.18
C GLY A 372 23.97 50.88 41.80
N ASN A 373 23.67 51.20 40.54
CA ASN A 373 23.53 52.56 40.03
C ASN A 373 22.13 52.76 39.41
N PRO A 374 21.57 53.98 39.41
CA PRO A 374 20.23 54.24 38.84
C PRO A 374 20.11 53.96 37.32
N ASN A 375 21.22 53.91 36.59
CA ASN A 375 21.29 53.56 35.16
C ASN A 375 21.68 52.08 34.92
N SER A 376 21.52 51.23 35.93
CA SER A 376 21.80 49.79 35.87
C SER A 376 20.63 48.96 36.38
N ALA A 377 20.48 47.73 35.88
CA ALA A 377 19.48 46.77 36.35
C ALA A 377 20.15 45.48 36.81
N ALA A 378 19.61 44.85 37.86
CA ALA A 378 20.06 43.55 38.32
C ALA A 378 19.72 42.45 37.29
N PHE A 379 20.43 41.33 37.34
CA PHE A 379 20.18 40.22 36.41
C PHE A 379 20.54 38.86 37.01
N LEU A 380 20.01 37.80 36.41
CA LEU A 380 20.44 36.41 36.60
C LEU A 380 21.55 36.08 35.59
N SER A 381 22.68 35.57 36.04
CA SER A 381 23.79 35.17 35.18
C SER A 381 23.48 33.88 34.39
N GLU A 382 24.32 33.56 33.41
CA GLU A 382 24.52 32.17 32.99
C GLU A 382 24.90 31.35 34.23
N LYS A 383 24.15 30.30 34.57
CA LYS A 383 24.12 29.56 35.87
C LYS A 383 23.12 30.04 36.93
N GLY A 384 22.38 31.12 36.68
CA GLY A 384 21.30 31.57 37.56
C GLY A 384 21.76 32.26 38.83
N LEU A 385 23.00 32.76 38.89
CA LEU A 385 23.45 33.58 40.03
C LEU A 385 22.84 34.97 39.92
N ILE A 386 22.39 35.51 41.05
CA ILE A 386 21.86 36.87 41.10
C ILE A 386 23.03 37.85 41.16
N MET A 387 23.08 38.77 40.21
CA MET A 387 24.04 39.86 40.13
C MET A 387 23.33 41.16 40.50
N ASP A 388 23.32 41.47 41.80
CA ASP A 388 22.57 42.60 42.38
C ASP A 388 23.20 43.98 42.09
N TYR A 389 24.51 44.05 41.83
CA TYR A 389 25.17 45.26 41.30
C TYR A 389 24.67 45.60 39.89
N GLY A 390 24.22 44.59 39.13
CA GLY A 390 23.62 44.78 37.83
C GLY A 390 24.58 45.14 36.69
N TYR A 391 23.98 45.56 35.57
CA TYR A 391 24.68 46.02 34.37
C TYR A 391 23.93 47.18 33.74
N ALA A 392 24.60 47.95 32.86
CA ALA A 392 24.02 49.11 32.18
C ALA A 392 22.73 48.73 31.43
N VAL A 393 21.65 49.51 31.67
CA VAL A 393 20.31 49.23 31.15
C VAL A 393 20.20 49.17 29.64
N THR A 394 21.15 49.79 28.93
CA THR A 394 21.24 49.83 27.46
C THR A 394 21.80 48.58 26.83
N SER A 395 22.36 47.65 27.60
CA SER A 395 22.98 46.44 27.04
C SER A 395 21.93 45.53 26.41
N ASP A 396 22.06 45.27 25.12
CA ASP A 396 21.24 44.31 24.38
C ASP A 396 21.87 42.92 24.33
N GLU A 397 22.90 42.63 25.15
CA GLU A 397 23.46 41.28 25.28
C GLU A 397 22.61 40.38 26.17
N PHE A 398 21.75 41.01 26.99
CA PHE A 398 20.89 40.35 27.95
C PHE A 398 19.59 39.86 27.31
N SER A 399 18.96 38.94 28.02
CA SER A 399 17.64 38.42 27.69
C SER A 399 16.59 38.88 28.70
N ALA A 400 15.32 38.71 28.34
CA ALA A 400 14.20 38.98 29.21
C ALA A 400 13.33 37.73 29.34
N ALA A 401 13.20 37.19 30.54
CA ALA A 401 12.31 36.08 30.85
C ALA A 401 11.04 36.60 31.53
N PRO A 402 10.02 37.05 30.76
CA PRO A 402 8.81 37.57 31.36
C PRO A 402 8.07 36.48 32.14
N ALA A 403 7.47 36.90 33.23
CA ALA A 403 6.58 36.15 34.08
C ALA A 403 5.18 36.77 34.08
N MET A 404 4.19 35.95 34.41
CA MET A 404 2.79 36.37 34.54
C MET A 404 2.05 35.48 35.52
N TRP A 405 1.06 36.04 36.19
CA TRP A 405 0.03 35.27 36.87
C TRP A 405 -1.11 34.98 35.91
N PHE A 406 -1.55 33.73 35.87
CA PHE A 406 -2.67 33.29 35.04
C PHE A 406 -3.81 32.79 35.93
N ASN A 407 -5.01 33.30 35.67
CA ASN A 407 -6.22 32.99 36.43
C ASN A 407 -6.70 31.56 36.16
N LEU A 408 -7.06 30.83 37.22
CA LEU A 408 -7.61 29.47 37.18
C LEU A 408 -9.11 29.42 37.45
N ASP A 409 -9.73 30.52 37.90
CA ASP A 409 -11.18 30.60 38.17
C ASP A 409 -12.03 30.68 36.90
#